data_AF-A0A3B0UEC0-F1
#
_entry.id   AF-A0A3B0UEC0-F1
#
_cell.length_a   1.000
_cell.length_b   1.000
_cell.length_c   1.000
_cell.angle_alpha   90.00
_cell.angle_beta   90.00
_cell.angle_gamma   90.00
#
_symmetry.space_group_name_H-M   'P 1'
#
loop_
_entity.id
_entity.type
_entity.pdbx_description
1 polymer ?
#
loop_
_entity_poly.entity_id
_entity_poly.type
_entity_poly.pdbx_seq_one_letter_code
_entity_poly.pdbx_strand_id
1 'polypeptide(L)'
;MTAHSQFLNKEAVWVTGVKCAPDISCKWYYYYSSINKDTMIENTNYSVIDTWGGLFALREENSRIYYKALKSHTLEVDNVERLMYDFDLNVNDTFNLYYRYQDTIDWVVKRIDSILVGNVYKKMLFLDEINSQINSREAYWIEDIGSSYGPFWIFTISQPTFIAELYCYSINNEKLFGKCKTVGLNSIKAMKKKVIFYDPRLRRIKISLLFTDKCNLNIYSLSGIKVLSTKLSCNKYLDVDNLKDGLYIFEVINETGVRYCEKIIIY
;
A
#
# COMPACT_ATOMS: atom_id res chain seq x y z
N MET A 1 25.49 11.03 21.04
CA MET A 1 24.85 9.87 20.40
C MET A 1 23.51 10.32 19.88
N THR A 2 23.46 10.77 18.63
CA THR A 2 22.21 11.02 17.92
C THR A 2 21.55 9.67 17.68
N ALA A 3 20.32 9.50 18.18
CA ALA A 3 19.53 8.31 17.90
C ALA A 3 19.42 8.19 16.38
N HIS A 4 20.04 7.14 15.82
CA HIS A 4 19.81 6.76 14.44
C HIS A 4 18.32 6.48 14.35
N SER A 5 17.60 7.37 13.69
CA SER A 5 16.26 7.03 13.27
C SER A 5 16.40 5.88 12.26
N GLN A 6 15.44 4.98 12.31
CA GLN A 6 15.51 3.68 11.66
C GLN A 6 14.32 3.60 10.70
N PHE A 7 14.55 3.20 9.46
CA PHE A 7 13.48 3.07 8.47
C PHE A 7 12.37 2.13 8.98
N LEU A 8 12.76 1.06 9.69
CA LEU A 8 11.84 0.09 10.30
C LEU A 8 11.20 0.53 11.63
N ASN A 9 10.84 1.81 11.75
CA ASN A 9 10.12 2.32 12.91
C ASN A 9 8.64 1.82 12.93
N LYS A 10 8.23 1.12 14.01
CA LYS A 10 6.88 0.57 14.18
C LYS A 10 5.78 1.62 14.32
N GLU A 11 6.14 2.83 14.73
CA GLU A 11 5.25 3.95 14.92
C GLU A 11 5.13 4.81 13.64
N ALA A 12 5.92 4.49 12.61
CA ALA A 12 5.88 5.17 11.34
C ALA A 12 4.63 4.79 10.52
N VAL A 13 4.01 5.83 9.97
CA VAL A 13 2.90 5.73 9.03
C VAL A 13 3.23 6.56 7.81
N TRP A 14 3.11 5.93 6.64
CA TRP A 14 3.22 6.58 5.36
C TRP A 14 1.84 6.72 4.73
N VAL A 15 1.57 7.89 4.17
CA VAL A 15 0.38 8.12 3.35
C VAL A 15 0.84 8.37 1.92
N THR A 16 0.51 7.47 1.01
CA THR A 16 0.79 7.61 -0.42
C THR A 16 -0.49 8.00 -1.15
N GLY A 17 -0.45 9.14 -1.83
CA GLY A 17 -1.51 9.56 -2.75
C GLY A 17 -1.31 8.92 -4.11
N VAL A 18 -2.39 8.47 -4.73
CA VAL A 18 -2.40 7.88 -6.08
C VAL A 18 -3.58 8.43 -6.86
N LYS A 19 -3.35 8.81 -8.12
CA LYS A 19 -4.43 9.17 -9.05
C LYS A 19 -4.13 8.61 -10.42
N CYS A 20 -5.16 8.39 -11.24
CA CYS A 20 -4.94 8.01 -12.63
C CYS A 20 -4.36 9.19 -13.43
N ALA A 21 -3.58 8.88 -14.46
CA ALA A 21 -3.10 9.78 -15.49
C ALA A 21 -3.61 9.29 -16.86
N PRO A 22 -3.89 10.18 -17.83
CA PRO A 22 -3.75 11.65 -17.80
C PRO A 22 -5.05 12.40 -17.41
N ASP A 23 -6.15 11.70 -17.16
CA ASP A 23 -7.47 12.33 -16.98
C ASP A 23 -7.59 13.11 -15.65
N ILE A 24 -7.87 14.41 -15.79
CA ILE A 24 -8.07 15.39 -14.71
C ILE A 24 -9.29 15.03 -13.84
N SER A 25 -10.23 14.22 -14.35
CA SER A 25 -11.42 13.80 -13.60
C SER A 25 -11.14 12.83 -12.44
N CYS A 26 -9.94 12.27 -12.37
CA CYS A 26 -9.60 11.25 -11.39
C CYS A 26 -9.31 11.83 -10.00
N LYS A 27 -10.04 11.33 -9.00
CA LYS A 27 -9.83 11.67 -7.58
C LYS A 27 -8.56 11.02 -7.06
N TRP A 28 -7.89 11.69 -6.12
CA TRP A 28 -6.82 11.09 -5.34
C TRP A 28 -7.36 9.98 -4.43
N TYR A 29 -6.68 8.84 -4.44
CA TYR A 29 -6.82 7.75 -3.49
C TYR A 29 -5.61 7.78 -2.56
N TYR A 30 -5.85 7.58 -1.26
CA TYR A 30 -4.79 7.61 -0.26
C TYR A 30 -4.64 6.21 0.34
N TYR A 31 -3.41 5.71 0.33
CA TYR A 31 -3.03 4.43 0.91
C TYR A 31 -2.19 4.70 2.15
N TYR A 32 -2.55 4.00 3.23
CA TYR A 32 -1.82 4.04 4.48
C TYR A 32 -0.97 2.79 4.56
N SER A 33 0.32 2.97 4.81
CA SER A 33 1.26 1.87 5.02
C SER A 33 1.84 2.02 6.41
N SER A 34 1.99 0.91 7.11
CA SER A 34 2.57 0.84 8.46
C SER A 34 3.18 -0.53 8.70
N ILE A 35 4.20 -0.59 9.55
CA ILE A 35 4.82 -1.86 9.92
C ILE A 35 3.89 -2.57 10.92
N ASN A 36 3.42 -3.74 10.53
CA ASN A 36 2.39 -4.47 11.26
C ASN A 36 2.96 -5.30 12.42
N LYS A 37 4.03 -6.05 12.16
CA LYS A 37 4.63 -6.99 13.12
C LYS A 37 6.05 -7.35 12.72
N ASP A 38 6.77 -8.02 13.60
CA ASP A 38 7.99 -8.74 13.25
C ASP A 38 7.69 -10.21 12.90
N THR A 39 8.57 -10.81 12.12
CA THR A 39 8.54 -12.22 11.75
C THR A 39 9.96 -12.73 11.55
N MET A 40 10.12 -14.06 11.63
CA MET A 40 11.36 -14.74 11.27
C MET A 40 11.12 -15.57 10.01
N ILE A 41 12.02 -15.47 9.04
CA ILE A 41 12.01 -16.27 7.81
C ILE A 41 13.43 -16.80 7.63
N GLU A 42 13.59 -18.13 7.60
CA GLU A 42 14.90 -18.77 7.42
C GLU A 42 15.96 -18.22 8.41
N ASN A 43 15.60 -18.11 9.70
CA ASN A 43 16.43 -17.57 10.78
C ASN A 43 16.83 -16.09 10.65
N THR A 44 16.23 -15.35 9.71
CA THR A 44 16.46 -13.92 9.56
C THR A 44 15.23 -13.14 10.04
N ASN A 45 15.45 -12.06 10.81
CA ASN A 45 14.38 -11.21 11.33
C ASN A 45 13.93 -10.19 10.29
N TYR A 46 12.62 -10.05 10.14
CA TYR A 46 11.99 -9.08 9.24
C TYR A 46 10.85 -8.35 9.93
N SER A 47 10.62 -7.12 9.51
CA SER A 47 9.43 -6.33 9.77
C SER A 47 8.41 -6.52 8.64
N VAL A 48 7.19 -6.92 8.96
CA VAL A 48 6.12 -7.10 7.97
C VAL A 48 5.37 -5.79 7.77
N ILE A 49 5.19 -5.38 6.52
CA ILE A 49 4.41 -4.21 6.11
C ILE A 49 3.28 -4.63 5.17
N ASP A 50 2.09 -4.07 5.39
CA ASP A 50 0.97 -4.13 4.44
C ASP A 50 0.92 -2.81 3.68
N THR A 51 0.93 -2.92 2.36
CA THR A 51 0.91 -1.75 1.49
C THR A 51 0.28 -2.14 0.16
N TRP A 52 -0.67 -1.33 -0.33
CA TRP A 52 -1.27 -1.49 -1.65
C TRP A 52 -1.90 -2.88 -1.90
N GLY A 53 -2.34 -3.56 -0.84
CA GLY A 53 -2.90 -4.91 -0.91
C GLY A 53 -1.88 -6.03 -1.06
N GLY A 54 -0.58 -5.72 -0.97
CA GLY A 54 0.51 -6.67 -0.82
C GLY A 54 1.05 -6.72 0.61
N LEU A 55 1.69 -7.84 0.94
CA LEU A 55 2.35 -8.09 2.20
C LEU A 55 3.83 -8.36 1.92
N PHE A 56 4.71 -7.59 2.57
CA PHE A 56 6.15 -7.66 2.35
C PHE A 56 6.87 -7.83 3.68
N ALA A 57 7.93 -8.63 3.68
CA ALA A 57 8.89 -8.68 4.77
C ALA A 57 10.01 -7.70 4.44
N LEU A 58 10.34 -6.81 5.38
CA LEU A 58 11.39 -5.82 5.27
C LEU A 58 12.53 -6.13 6.22
N ARG A 59 13.75 -5.91 5.77
CA ARG A 59 14.95 -6.04 6.59
C ARG A 59 15.83 -4.82 6.39
N GLU A 60 16.45 -4.37 7.46
CA GLU A 60 17.37 -3.24 7.45
C GLU A 60 18.72 -3.71 7.97
N GLU A 61 19.77 -3.45 7.19
CA GLU A 61 21.15 -3.80 7.52
C GLU A 61 22.08 -2.79 6.87
N ASN A 62 22.93 -2.13 7.67
CA ASN A 62 23.93 -1.17 7.19
C ASN A 62 23.35 -0.13 6.21
N SER A 63 22.34 0.64 6.65
CA SER A 63 21.66 1.67 5.83
C SER A 63 20.97 1.16 4.55
N ARG A 64 20.91 -0.16 4.35
CA ARG A 64 20.21 -0.78 3.23
C ARG A 64 18.92 -1.41 3.70
N ILE A 65 17.88 -1.21 2.91
CA ILE A 65 16.57 -1.81 3.13
C ILE A 65 16.33 -2.85 2.07
N TYR A 66 16.03 -4.06 2.50
CA TYR A 66 15.70 -5.19 1.66
C TYR A 66 14.23 -5.55 1.82
N TYR A 67 13.65 -6.17 0.80
CA TYR A 67 12.28 -6.66 0.84
C TYR A 67 12.15 -8.08 0.25
N LYS A 68 11.17 -8.81 0.78
CA LYS A 68 10.71 -10.12 0.28
C LYS A 68 9.20 -10.07 0.13
N ALA A 69 8.68 -10.42 -1.05
CA ALA A 69 7.23 -10.50 -1.26
C ALA A 69 6.69 -11.74 -0.54
N LEU A 70 5.77 -11.55 0.42
CA LEU A 70 5.07 -12.64 1.12
C LEU A 70 3.72 -12.93 0.47
N LYS A 71 3.07 -11.87 0.01
CA LYS A 71 1.84 -11.93 -0.77
C LYS A 71 1.82 -10.71 -1.68
N SER A 72 1.72 -10.90 -2.98
CA SER A 72 1.56 -9.78 -3.89
C SER A 72 0.69 -10.19 -5.08
N HIS A 73 -0.13 -9.26 -5.52
CA HIS A 73 -0.88 -9.39 -6.78
C HIS A 73 -0.10 -8.81 -7.96
N THR A 74 1.01 -8.14 -7.67
CA THR A 74 1.77 -7.38 -8.65
C THR A 74 3.17 -7.94 -8.85
N LEU A 75 3.82 -8.40 -7.79
CA LEU A 75 5.16 -8.99 -7.83
C LEU A 75 5.08 -10.51 -7.73
N GLU A 76 6.05 -11.18 -8.34
CA GLU A 76 6.23 -12.61 -8.16
C GLU A 76 6.56 -12.91 -6.68
N VAL A 77 5.90 -13.92 -6.13
CA VAL A 77 6.15 -14.40 -4.77
C VAL A 77 7.12 -15.58 -4.89
N ASP A 78 8.41 -15.26 -4.99
CA ASP A 78 9.49 -16.22 -5.27
C ASP A 78 10.45 -16.42 -4.08
N ASN A 79 10.12 -15.83 -2.92
CA ASN A 79 10.94 -15.83 -1.73
C ASN A 79 12.35 -15.20 -1.90
N VAL A 80 12.62 -14.49 -3.00
CA VAL A 80 13.90 -13.83 -3.22
C VAL A 80 13.90 -12.46 -2.55
N GLU A 81 14.92 -12.25 -1.71
CA GLU A 81 15.19 -10.95 -1.10
C GLU A 81 15.82 -10.02 -2.13
N ARG A 82 15.35 -8.76 -2.15
CA ARG A 82 15.77 -7.74 -3.12
C ARG A 82 16.08 -6.44 -2.41
N LEU A 83 17.04 -5.68 -2.93
CA LEU A 83 17.33 -4.34 -2.45
C LEU A 83 16.16 -3.40 -2.78
N MET A 84 15.70 -2.66 -1.77
CA MET A 84 14.68 -1.61 -1.91
C MET A 84 15.28 -0.21 -1.87
N TYR A 85 16.20 0.01 -0.92
CA TYR A 85 16.90 1.27 -0.70
C TYR A 85 18.35 1.00 -0.27
N ASP A 86 19.25 1.87 -0.70
CA ASP A 86 20.62 1.96 -0.19
C ASP A 86 20.93 3.44 0.05
N PHE A 87 20.98 3.84 1.32
CA PHE A 87 21.23 5.23 1.70
C PHE A 87 22.73 5.56 1.80
N ASP A 88 23.62 4.57 1.67
CA ASP A 88 25.08 4.77 1.68
C ASP A 88 25.64 5.18 0.32
N LEU A 89 24.81 5.19 -0.73
CA LEU A 89 25.21 5.63 -2.07
C LEU A 89 25.70 7.09 -2.09
N ASN A 90 26.65 7.35 -2.97
CA ASN A 90 27.29 8.64 -3.23
C ASN A 90 26.89 9.17 -4.62
N VAL A 91 27.13 10.46 -4.86
CA VAL A 91 26.89 11.08 -6.18
C VAL A 91 27.68 10.34 -7.25
N ASN A 92 27.03 10.04 -8.37
CA ASN A 92 27.48 9.23 -9.50
C ASN A 92 27.56 7.72 -9.27
N ASP A 93 27.25 7.22 -8.07
CA ASP A 93 27.08 5.78 -7.90
C ASP A 93 25.90 5.30 -8.74
N THR A 94 26.11 4.19 -9.44
CA THR A 94 25.10 3.49 -10.22
C THR A 94 24.65 2.25 -9.48
N PHE A 95 23.37 1.96 -9.51
CA PHE A 95 22.80 0.79 -8.85
C PHE A 95 21.60 0.30 -9.64
N ASN A 96 21.22 -0.93 -9.36
CA ASN A 96 20.13 -1.57 -10.05
C ASN A 96 19.00 -1.90 -9.09
N LEU A 97 17.77 -1.62 -9.52
CA LEU A 97 16.58 -1.96 -8.78
C LEU A 97 15.70 -2.93 -9.56
N TYR A 98 15.26 -3.98 -8.86
CA TYR A 98 14.31 -4.93 -9.41
C TYR A 98 12.98 -4.24 -9.73
N TYR A 99 12.54 -4.39 -10.96
CA TYR A 99 11.28 -3.87 -11.46
C TYR A 99 10.32 -5.01 -11.81
N ARG A 100 9.03 -4.72 -11.69
CA ARG A 100 7.95 -5.67 -11.99
C ARG A 100 8.10 -6.12 -13.46
N TYR A 101 7.99 -7.42 -13.74
CA TYR A 101 8.07 -8.04 -15.08
C TYR A 101 9.46 -8.49 -15.59
N GLN A 102 10.37 -8.82 -14.66
CA GLN A 102 11.67 -9.51 -14.89
C GLN A 102 12.85 -8.65 -15.32
N ASP A 103 12.64 -7.37 -15.58
CA ASP A 103 13.76 -6.46 -15.82
C ASP A 103 14.17 -5.67 -14.57
N THR A 104 15.40 -5.23 -14.65
CA THR A 104 16.16 -4.52 -13.66
C THR A 104 16.40 -3.11 -14.21
N ILE A 105 16.00 -2.07 -13.48
CA ILE A 105 16.20 -0.68 -13.92
C ILE A 105 17.48 -0.14 -13.30
N ASP A 106 18.36 0.38 -14.16
CA ASP A 106 19.58 1.04 -13.73
C ASP A 106 19.29 2.49 -13.33
N TRP A 107 19.82 2.89 -12.19
CA TRP A 107 19.69 4.22 -11.63
C TRP A 107 21.07 4.80 -11.32
N VAL A 108 21.17 6.12 -11.31
CA VAL A 108 22.34 6.87 -10.87
C VAL A 108 21.95 7.93 -9.86
N VAL A 109 22.74 8.07 -8.79
CA VAL A 109 22.58 9.18 -7.85
C VAL A 109 23.11 10.46 -8.50
N LYS A 110 22.23 11.40 -8.84
CA LYS A 110 22.62 12.67 -9.48
C LYS A 110 23.08 13.71 -8.49
N ARG A 111 22.43 13.77 -7.34
CA ARG A 111 22.70 14.78 -6.31
C ARG A 111 22.32 14.23 -4.95
N ILE A 112 23.05 14.65 -3.94
CA ILE A 112 22.71 14.43 -2.54
C ILE A 112 22.48 15.79 -1.91
N ASP A 113 21.42 15.90 -1.12
CA ASP A 113 21.10 17.08 -0.33
C ASP A 113 20.63 16.63 1.07
N SER A 114 20.19 17.58 1.89
CA SER A 114 19.56 17.34 3.18
C SER A 114 18.18 17.98 3.23
N ILE A 115 17.28 17.36 3.97
CA ILE A 115 15.94 17.91 4.21
C ILE A 115 15.61 17.85 5.70
N LEU A 116 15.01 18.92 6.23
CA LEU A 116 14.56 18.96 7.61
C LEU A 116 13.25 18.17 7.75
N VAL A 117 13.30 17.10 8.55
CA VAL A 117 12.16 16.23 8.88
C VAL A 117 11.95 16.27 10.38
N GLY A 118 10.85 16.86 10.84
CA GLY A 118 10.71 17.24 12.25
C GLY A 118 11.84 18.19 12.66
N ASN A 119 12.71 17.74 13.57
CA ASN A 119 13.86 18.51 14.08
C ASN A 119 15.21 17.92 13.66
N VAL A 120 15.24 17.01 12.68
CA VAL A 120 16.46 16.32 12.25
C VAL A 120 16.64 16.46 10.75
N TYR A 121 17.85 16.80 10.31
CA TYR A 121 18.21 16.76 8.90
C TYR A 121 18.41 15.31 8.44
N LYS A 122 17.75 14.96 7.34
CA LYS A 122 17.83 13.64 6.69
C LYS A 122 18.55 13.74 5.36
N LYS A 123 19.35 12.74 5.02
CA LYS A 123 19.97 12.64 3.70
C LYS A 123 18.87 12.43 2.64
N MET A 124 18.97 13.17 1.55
CA MET A 124 18.07 13.06 0.40
C MET A 124 18.88 12.80 -0.87
N LEU A 125 18.60 11.68 -1.53
CA LEU A 125 19.28 11.24 -2.75
C LEU A 125 18.36 11.51 -3.93
N PHE A 126 18.80 12.33 -4.88
CA PHE A 126 18.12 12.55 -6.16
C PHE A 126 18.65 11.55 -7.19
N LEU A 127 17.73 10.90 -7.89
CA LEU A 127 18.00 9.73 -8.71
C LEU A 127 17.49 9.97 -10.13
N ASP A 128 18.31 9.57 -11.11
CA ASP A 128 17.90 9.48 -12.51
C ASP A 128 18.00 8.04 -12.98
N GLU A 129 17.03 7.65 -13.81
CA GLU A 129 17.04 6.38 -14.49
C GLU A 129 18.01 6.42 -15.68
N ILE A 130 18.92 5.46 -15.75
CA ILE A 130 19.88 5.30 -16.85
C ILE A 130 19.13 4.65 -18.01
N ASN A 131 19.06 5.33 -19.15
CA ASN A 131 18.38 4.90 -20.40
C ASN A 131 16.85 5.05 -20.43
N SER A 132 16.26 5.88 -19.57
CA SER A 132 14.81 6.11 -19.63
C SER A 132 14.40 6.81 -20.93
N GLN A 133 13.51 6.17 -21.70
CA GLN A 133 12.75 6.85 -22.76
C GLN A 133 11.50 7.57 -22.22
N ILE A 134 11.23 7.40 -20.93
CA ILE A 134 10.09 7.99 -20.26
C ILE A 134 10.62 9.22 -19.54
N ASN A 135 9.99 10.38 -19.72
CA ASN A 135 10.25 11.54 -18.86
C ASN A 135 9.80 11.20 -17.43
N SER A 136 10.61 10.43 -16.71
CA SER A 136 10.38 10.12 -15.32
C SER A 136 10.55 11.42 -14.53
N ARG A 137 9.56 11.71 -13.69
CA ARG A 137 9.66 12.84 -12.76
C ARG A 137 10.86 12.60 -11.85
N GLU A 138 11.48 13.70 -11.41
CA GLU A 138 12.59 13.67 -10.46
C GLU A 138 12.26 12.73 -9.29
N ALA A 139 12.95 11.58 -9.26
CA ALA A 139 12.79 10.60 -8.20
C ALA A 139 13.80 10.92 -7.12
N TYR A 140 13.38 10.89 -5.86
CA TYR A 140 14.30 11.03 -4.75
C TYR A 140 13.97 10.03 -3.63
N TRP A 141 14.98 9.70 -2.85
CA TRP A 141 14.88 8.95 -1.60
C TRP A 141 15.26 9.84 -0.43
N ILE A 142 14.52 9.73 0.67
CA ILE A 142 14.81 10.39 1.94
C ILE A 142 15.10 9.30 2.97
N GLU A 143 16.26 9.40 3.62
CA GLU A 143 16.69 8.51 4.70
C GLU A 143 15.59 8.33 5.76
N ASP A 144 15.36 7.07 6.16
CA ASP A 144 14.32 6.60 7.09
C ASP A 144 12.86 6.81 6.68
N ILE A 145 12.60 7.41 5.52
CA ILE A 145 11.24 7.61 4.99
C ILE A 145 11.01 6.80 3.72
N GLY A 146 12.01 6.67 2.84
CA GLY A 146 11.88 5.99 1.55
C GLY A 146 11.74 6.98 0.41
N SER A 147 10.95 6.66 -0.60
CA SER A 147 10.94 7.45 -1.85
C SER A 147 9.93 8.62 -1.85
N SER A 148 10.10 9.50 -2.84
CA SER A 148 9.11 10.48 -3.30
C SER A 148 7.73 9.88 -3.65
N TYR A 149 7.64 8.55 -3.81
CA TYR A 149 6.41 7.81 -4.09
C TYR A 149 5.88 7.03 -2.87
N GLY A 150 6.53 7.15 -1.72
CA GLY A 150 6.21 6.43 -0.50
C GLY A 150 7.23 5.35 -0.14
N PRO A 151 6.92 4.48 0.84
CA PRO A 151 7.86 3.49 1.34
C PRO A 151 8.11 2.37 0.32
N PHE A 152 7.23 2.19 -0.67
CA PHE A 152 7.33 1.16 -1.71
C PHE A 152 7.14 1.77 -3.11
N TRP A 153 8.23 2.25 -3.70
CA TRP A 153 8.24 2.85 -5.04
C TRP A 153 7.97 1.84 -6.17
N ILE A 154 8.16 0.55 -5.91
CA ILE A 154 8.07 -0.52 -6.93
C ILE A 154 6.67 -0.59 -7.57
N PHE A 155 5.63 -0.15 -6.86
CA PHE A 155 4.26 -0.13 -7.39
C PHE A 155 3.93 1.10 -8.23
N THR A 156 4.74 2.15 -8.17
CA THR A 156 4.39 3.48 -8.65
C THR A 156 5.09 3.84 -9.94
N ILE A 157 6.33 3.37 -10.13
CA ILE A 157 7.10 3.64 -11.35
C ILE A 157 6.54 2.85 -12.56
N SER A 158 5.76 1.79 -12.30
CA SER A 158 5.40 0.80 -13.32
C SER A 158 4.09 1.03 -14.07
N GLN A 159 3.38 2.13 -13.81
CA GLN A 159 2.06 2.32 -14.42
C GLN A 159 1.99 3.72 -15.04
N PRO A 160 2.17 3.85 -16.37
CA PRO A 160 2.08 5.15 -17.05
C PRO A 160 0.71 5.80 -16.88
N THR A 161 -0.29 5.02 -16.45
CA THR A 161 -1.65 5.42 -16.16
C THR A 161 -1.88 5.90 -14.73
N PHE A 162 -0.86 5.96 -13.87
CA PHE A 162 -1.01 6.47 -12.51
C PHE A 162 0.13 7.42 -12.11
N ILE A 163 -0.22 8.40 -11.28
CA ILE A 163 0.71 9.27 -10.57
C ILE A 163 0.59 8.89 -9.11
N ALA A 164 1.71 8.55 -8.49
CA ALA A 164 1.80 8.41 -7.05
C ALA A 164 2.70 9.48 -6.44
N GLU A 165 2.50 9.80 -5.17
CA GLU A 165 3.37 10.67 -4.40
C GLU A 165 3.28 10.31 -2.91
N LEU A 166 4.41 10.41 -2.20
CA LEU A 166 4.41 10.42 -0.74
C LEU A 166 3.67 11.68 -0.29
N TYR A 167 2.46 11.51 0.21
CA TYR A 167 1.60 12.61 0.62
C TYR A 167 1.97 13.11 2.02
N CYS A 168 2.28 12.18 2.94
CA CYS A 168 2.91 12.50 4.22
C CYS A 168 3.55 11.30 4.93
N TYR A 169 4.38 11.63 5.92
CA TYR A 169 5.00 10.69 6.84
C TYR A 169 4.84 11.22 8.27
N SER A 170 4.52 10.31 9.19
CA SER A 170 4.34 10.61 10.61
C SER A 170 4.89 9.51 11.49
N ILE A 171 5.38 9.88 12.66
CA ILE A 171 5.78 8.96 13.74
C ILE A 171 4.94 9.35 14.96
N ASN A 172 4.37 8.38 15.67
CA ASN A 172 3.51 8.67 16.84
C ASN A 172 2.36 9.64 16.56
N ASN A 173 1.88 9.67 15.31
CA ASN A 173 0.87 10.60 14.80
C ASN A 173 1.31 12.08 14.77
N GLU A 174 2.57 12.35 15.04
CA GLU A 174 3.18 13.64 14.74
C GLU A 174 3.59 13.64 13.27
N LYS A 175 3.06 14.58 12.50
CA LYS A 175 3.42 14.74 11.09
C LYS A 175 4.81 15.33 11.00
N LEU A 176 5.74 14.58 10.39
CA LEU A 176 7.13 14.99 10.22
C LEU A 176 7.45 15.47 8.81
N PHE A 177 6.69 15.00 7.80
CA PHE A 177 6.90 15.37 6.40
C PHE A 177 5.58 15.40 5.61
N GLY A 178 5.49 16.26 4.59
CA GLY A 178 4.38 16.33 3.65
C GLY A 178 3.18 17.21 4.09
N LYS A 179 2.08 17.13 3.33
CA LYS A 179 0.96 18.08 3.39
C LYS A 179 -0.33 17.54 4.03
N CYS A 180 -0.33 16.32 4.57
CA CYS A 180 -1.56 15.77 5.14
C CYS A 180 -2.03 16.53 6.40
N LYS A 181 -3.34 16.50 6.65
CA LYS A 181 -3.91 16.89 7.94
C LYS A 181 -3.70 15.72 8.90
N THR A 182 -3.21 16.01 10.12
CA THR A 182 -3.15 15.03 11.21
C THR A 182 -4.57 14.55 11.51
N VAL A 183 -4.93 13.37 11.00
CA VAL A 183 -6.22 12.75 11.32
C VAL A 183 -6.02 12.03 12.64
N GLY A 184 -6.62 12.52 13.73
CA GLY A 184 -6.41 11.94 15.06
C GLY A 184 -6.70 10.44 15.09
N LEU A 185 -5.88 9.66 15.82
CA LEU A 185 -5.89 8.20 15.92
C LEU A 185 -7.27 7.53 16.02
N ASN A 186 -8.26 8.18 16.65
CA ASN A 186 -9.63 7.66 16.74
C ASN A 186 -10.34 7.53 15.39
N SER A 187 -9.80 8.14 14.34
CA SER A 187 -10.32 8.09 12.96
C SER A 187 -9.50 7.21 12.02
N ILE A 188 -8.32 6.73 12.45
CA ILE A 188 -7.55 5.69 11.75
C ILE A 188 -8.01 4.30 12.24
N LYS A 189 -9.32 4.08 12.33
CA LYS A 189 -9.82 2.72 12.01
C LYS A 189 -9.47 2.56 10.55
N ALA A 190 -8.34 1.90 10.25
CA ALA A 190 -7.83 1.58 8.91
C ALA A 190 -8.98 1.70 7.92
N MET A 191 -9.04 2.80 7.14
CA MET A 191 -10.21 3.20 6.38
C MET A 191 -10.83 1.93 5.82
N LYS A 192 -11.90 1.43 6.46
CA LYS A 192 -12.46 0.14 6.09
C LYS A 192 -12.99 0.39 4.71
N LYS A 193 -12.21 0.00 3.71
CA LYS A 193 -12.56 0.24 2.32
C LYS A 193 -13.90 -0.46 2.17
N LYS A 194 -14.94 0.33 1.94
CA LYS A 194 -16.26 -0.21 1.67
C LYS A 194 -16.10 -1.05 0.41
N VAL A 195 -16.21 -2.36 0.57
CA VAL A 195 -16.04 -3.32 -0.52
C VAL A 195 -17.38 -3.87 -0.99
N ILE A 196 -18.46 -3.59 -0.27
CA ILE A 196 -19.82 -4.03 -0.60
C ILE A 196 -20.68 -2.80 -0.84
N PHE A 197 -21.23 -2.68 -2.05
CA PHE A 197 -22.08 -1.58 -2.48
C PHE A 197 -23.45 -2.13 -2.82
N TYR A 198 -24.52 -1.52 -2.31
CA TYR A 198 -25.90 -1.90 -2.65
C TYR A 198 -26.50 -0.85 -3.59
N ASP A 199 -27.12 -1.32 -4.66
CA ASP A 199 -27.88 -0.53 -5.62
C ASP A 199 -29.38 -0.81 -5.40
N PRO A 200 -30.10 0.08 -4.70
CA PRO A 200 -31.50 -0.14 -4.34
C PRO A 200 -32.43 -0.15 -5.54
N ARG A 201 -32.08 0.54 -6.64
CA ARG A 201 -32.93 0.60 -7.84
C ARG A 201 -33.00 -0.74 -8.56
N LEU A 202 -31.90 -1.47 -8.53
CA LEU A 202 -31.75 -2.75 -9.21
C LEU A 202 -31.68 -3.92 -8.23
N ARG A 203 -31.92 -3.67 -6.93
CA ARG A 203 -31.84 -4.64 -5.82
C ARG A 203 -30.67 -5.62 -5.97
N ARG A 204 -29.48 -5.08 -6.22
CA ARG A 204 -28.25 -5.85 -6.41
C ARG A 204 -27.13 -5.31 -5.55
N ILE A 205 -26.22 -6.17 -5.17
CA ILE A 205 -24.97 -5.77 -4.53
C ILE A 205 -23.81 -5.91 -5.50
N LYS A 206 -22.83 -5.03 -5.39
CA LYS A 206 -21.52 -5.15 -6.01
C LYS A 206 -20.49 -5.36 -4.93
N ILE A 207 -19.76 -6.45 -5.01
CA ILE A 207 -18.53 -6.63 -4.25
C ILE A 207 -17.41 -6.07 -5.13
N SER A 208 -16.53 -5.24 -4.56
CA SER A 208 -15.40 -4.65 -5.26
C SER A 208 -14.13 -4.88 -4.47
N LEU A 209 -13.64 -6.11 -4.57
CA LEU A 209 -12.32 -6.47 -4.06
C LEU A 209 -11.32 -6.38 -5.21
N LEU A 210 -10.30 -5.56 -5.02
CA LEU A 210 -9.18 -5.52 -5.96
C LEU A 210 -8.44 -6.86 -5.87
N PHE A 211 -8.12 -7.43 -7.03
CA PHE A 211 -7.20 -8.56 -7.18
C PHE A 211 -7.63 -9.92 -6.60
N THR A 212 -8.92 -10.13 -6.36
CA THR A 212 -9.45 -11.45 -6.00
C THR A 212 -10.61 -11.82 -6.92
N ASP A 213 -10.49 -12.96 -7.59
CA ASP A 213 -11.51 -13.41 -8.53
C ASP A 213 -12.61 -14.22 -7.88
N LYS A 214 -12.39 -14.77 -6.67
CA LYS A 214 -13.39 -15.55 -5.93
C LYS A 214 -13.46 -15.14 -4.46
N CYS A 215 -14.66 -15.19 -3.90
CA CYS A 215 -14.92 -14.96 -2.49
C CYS A 215 -16.15 -15.73 -2.04
N ASN A 216 -16.21 -15.95 -0.73
CA ASN A 216 -17.40 -16.45 -0.07
C ASN A 216 -18.17 -15.24 0.46
N LEU A 217 -19.44 -15.10 0.06
CA LEU A 217 -20.37 -14.15 0.64
C LEU A 217 -21.29 -14.89 1.61
N ASN A 218 -21.33 -14.42 2.85
CA ASN A 218 -22.34 -14.76 3.83
C ASN A 218 -23.22 -13.54 4.08
N ILE A 219 -24.54 -13.73 4.16
CA ILE A 219 -25.48 -12.68 4.55
C ILE A 219 -26.19 -13.15 5.80
N TYR A 220 -26.24 -12.28 6.81
CA TYR A 220 -26.88 -12.54 8.09
C TYR A 220 -28.02 -11.56 8.32
N SER A 221 -29.11 -12.04 8.90
CA SER A 221 -30.16 -11.18 9.46
C SER A 221 -29.64 -10.41 10.68
N LEU A 222 -30.43 -9.43 11.15
CA LEU A 222 -30.18 -8.74 12.41
C LEU A 222 -30.12 -9.66 13.64
N SER A 223 -30.79 -10.81 13.61
CA SER A 223 -30.74 -11.83 14.67
C SER A 223 -29.49 -12.72 14.58
N GLY A 224 -28.59 -12.47 13.63
CA GLY A 224 -27.38 -13.27 13.43
C GLY A 224 -27.61 -14.57 12.66
N ILE A 225 -28.81 -14.82 12.13
CA ILE A 225 -29.11 -16.02 11.35
C ILE A 225 -28.53 -15.83 9.94
N LYS A 226 -27.73 -16.79 9.47
CA LYS A 226 -27.22 -16.79 8.10
C LYS A 226 -28.35 -17.10 7.12
N VAL A 227 -28.74 -16.11 6.31
CA VAL A 227 -29.82 -16.22 5.32
C VAL A 227 -29.31 -16.60 3.93
N LEU A 228 -28.05 -16.30 3.62
CA LEU A 228 -27.41 -16.70 2.36
C LEU A 228 -25.94 -17.05 2.61
N SER A 229 -25.45 -18.05 1.89
CA SER A 229 -24.04 -18.44 1.83
C SER A 229 -23.73 -18.87 0.41
N THR A 230 -22.88 -18.13 -0.31
CA THR A 230 -22.55 -18.48 -1.69
C THR A 230 -21.11 -18.14 -2.05
N LYS A 231 -20.55 -18.88 -3.00
CA LYS A 231 -19.25 -18.58 -3.61
C LYS A 231 -19.50 -17.81 -4.90
N LEU A 232 -18.86 -16.65 -5.06
CA LEU A 232 -19.06 -15.79 -6.22
C LEU A 232 -17.75 -15.15 -6.65
N SER A 233 -17.76 -14.54 -7.84
CA SER A 233 -16.62 -13.77 -8.31
C SER A 233 -16.64 -12.33 -7.82
N CYS A 234 -15.58 -11.87 -7.14
CA CYS A 234 -15.61 -10.67 -6.28
C CYS A 234 -15.69 -9.31 -6.97
N ASN A 235 -16.07 -9.28 -8.24
CA ASN A 235 -16.34 -8.05 -8.98
C ASN A 235 -17.65 -8.13 -9.79
N LYS A 236 -18.47 -9.16 -9.53
CA LYS A 236 -19.79 -9.32 -10.13
C LYS A 236 -20.89 -8.72 -9.27
N TYR A 237 -22.00 -8.41 -9.93
CA TYR A 237 -23.24 -8.11 -9.25
C TYR A 237 -23.90 -9.40 -8.75
N LEU A 238 -24.52 -9.34 -7.58
CA LEU A 238 -25.39 -10.39 -7.07
C LEU A 238 -26.75 -9.78 -6.81
N ASP A 239 -27.78 -10.36 -7.44
CA ASP A 239 -29.17 -9.97 -7.20
C ASP A 239 -29.62 -10.46 -5.83
N VAL A 240 -30.29 -9.58 -5.10
CA VAL A 240 -30.80 -9.84 -3.74
C VAL A 240 -32.32 -9.79 -3.68
N ASP A 241 -33.00 -10.02 -4.80
CA ASP A 241 -34.46 -10.00 -4.92
C ASP A 241 -35.16 -10.98 -3.98
N ASN A 242 -34.50 -12.11 -3.68
CA ASN A 242 -35.02 -13.11 -2.76
C ASN A 242 -34.91 -12.72 -1.28
N LEU A 243 -34.22 -11.62 -0.96
CA LEU A 243 -34.16 -11.08 0.39
C LEU A 243 -35.34 -10.14 0.62
N LYS A 244 -36.02 -10.34 1.74
CA LYS A 244 -37.07 -9.43 2.21
C LYS A 244 -36.44 -8.08 2.57
N ASP A 245 -37.26 -7.04 2.57
CA ASP A 245 -36.82 -5.73 3.01
C ASP A 245 -36.43 -5.77 4.49
N GLY A 246 -35.34 -5.12 4.83
CA GLY A 246 -34.78 -5.18 6.16
C GLY A 246 -33.29 -4.91 6.20
N LEU A 247 -32.73 -5.11 7.39
CA LEU A 247 -31.33 -4.82 7.67
C LEU A 247 -30.53 -6.11 7.79
N TYR A 248 -29.39 -6.14 7.11
CA TYR A 248 -28.54 -7.31 6.97
C TYR A 248 -27.08 -6.98 7.23
N ILE A 249 -26.33 -7.98 7.67
CA ILE A 249 -24.88 -7.96 7.75
C ILE A 249 -24.32 -8.82 6.62
N PHE A 250 -23.58 -8.21 5.71
CA PHE A 250 -22.89 -8.88 4.63
C PHE A 250 -21.44 -9.12 5.04
N GLU A 251 -21.00 -10.37 5.05
CA GLU A 251 -19.62 -10.79 5.29
C GLU A 251 -19.04 -11.37 4.00
N VAL A 252 -17.98 -10.76 3.48
CA VAL A 252 -17.21 -11.27 2.36
C VAL A 252 -15.88 -11.76 2.87
N ILE A 253 -15.57 -13.02 2.55
CA ILE A 253 -14.29 -13.66 2.86
C ILE A 253 -13.57 -13.93 1.55
N ASN A 254 -12.40 -13.33 1.35
CA ASN A 254 -11.62 -13.58 0.14
C ASN A 254 -10.85 -14.91 0.22
N GLU A 255 -10.19 -15.31 -0.86
CA GLU A 255 -9.40 -16.56 -0.92
C GLU A 255 -8.29 -16.63 0.14
N THR A 256 -7.79 -15.48 0.61
CA THR A 256 -6.77 -15.42 1.66
C THR A 256 -7.34 -15.42 3.08
N GLY A 257 -8.65 -15.59 3.24
CA GLY A 257 -9.33 -15.63 4.54
C GLY A 257 -9.57 -14.26 5.17
N VAL A 258 -9.21 -13.16 4.50
CA VAL A 258 -9.48 -11.79 4.98
C VAL A 258 -10.98 -11.54 4.88
N ARG A 259 -11.54 -11.01 5.97
CA ARG A 259 -12.98 -10.77 6.13
C ARG A 259 -13.32 -9.29 6.04
N TYR A 260 -14.39 -9.00 5.32
CA TYR A 260 -14.97 -7.67 5.17
C TYR A 260 -16.44 -7.72 5.56
N CYS A 261 -16.88 -6.85 6.47
CA CYS A 261 -18.26 -6.83 6.94
C CYS A 261 -18.89 -5.46 6.70
N GLU A 262 -20.07 -5.46 6.08
CA GLU A 262 -20.87 -4.26 5.85
C GLU A 262 -22.31 -4.45 6.34
N LYS A 263 -22.88 -3.37 6.86
CA LYS A 263 -24.29 -3.30 7.27
C LYS A 263 -25.08 -2.65 6.15
N ILE A 264 -26.08 -3.35 5.62
CA ILE A 264 -26.86 -2.90 4.45
C ILE A 264 -28.35 -3.02 4.73
N ILE A 265 -29.11 -1.97 4.38
CA ILE A 265 -30.57 -1.96 4.41
C ILE A 265 -31.06 -2.26 2.99
N ILE A 266 -31.83 -3.32 2.82
CA ILE A 266 -32.51 -3.70 1.59
C ILE A 266 -33.94 -3.16 1.66
N TYR A 267 -34.41 -2.50 0.60
CA TYR A 267 -35.74 -1.93 0.45
C TYR A 267 -36.13 -1.79 -1.02
#